data_AF-A0A6J7INB1-F1
#
_entry.id   AF-A0A6J7INB1-F1
#
_cell.length_a   1.000
_cell.length_b   1.000
_cell.length_c   1.000
_cell.angle_alpha   90.00
_cell.angle_beta   90.00
_cell.angle_gamma   90.00
#
_symmetry.space_group_name_H-M   'P 1'
#
loop_
_entity.id
_entity.type
_entity.pdbx_description
1 polymer ?
#
loop_
_entity_poly.entity_id
_entity_poly.type
_entity_poly.pdbx_seq_one_letter_code
_entity_poly.pdbx_strand_id
1 'polypeptide(L)'
;MRSRQRFLIGVTAALATVLGGAGVAQANVTLATGLPAGVKVSMSQRGTTIAWSAPTGTGRWKLILWRNGVTSDVPIATSNMPFDVDLGDDGHGHLLATYSRCSRVTIGLNRPRGCDPYRYDISAQRERRITGLGGGGNSDYLPTASGGRIAFARSVSGGKADLYVRGLTGGTLRRQPGGLMNDDSRTGPRRLDLGMRGLAIAWASIGPAPDYDYGAQEARYDMLKGGHRLLARYTQGNVSGTNVAGVTAIDAGGGVLWGAQGNGEDQRSRLYWIPVELQSSDSQYLDLPVIDSSGTSFADAVILTCPLFGETPNVCSVVRLEPSPL
;
A
#
# COMPACT_ATOMS: atom_id res chain seq x y z
N MET A 1 -41.57 -49.20 -67.45
CA MET A 1 -41.65 -49.13 -65.97
C MET A 1 -40.76 -47.98 -65.46
N ARG A 2 -41.02 -47.52 -64.23
CA ARG A 2 -40.44 -46.38 -63.47
C ARG A 2 -38.89 -46.24 -63.66
N SER A 3 -38.28 -45.05 -63.83
CA SER A 3 -38.16 -43.91 -62.88
C SER A 3 -37.57 -44.36 -61.53
N ARG A 4 -36.59 -43.75 -60.85
CA ARG A 4 -35.66 -42.59 -60.95
C ARG A 4 -34.53 -42.91 -59.91
N GLN A 5 -33.42 -42.20 -59.68
CA GLN A 5 -32.80 -40.95 -60.17
C GLN A 5 -31.27 -41.11 -60.03
N ARG A 6 -30.44 -40.19 -60.56
CA ARG A 6 -29.03 -40.03 -60.13
C ARG A 6 -28.96 -38.86 -59.15
N PHE A 7 -28.46 -39.08 -57.93
CA PHE A 7 -28.19 -38.00 -56.98
C PHE A 7 -26.68 -37.79 -56.84
N LEU A 8 -26.23 -36.58 -57.19
CA LEU A 8 -24.87 -36.12 -56.92
C LEU A 8 -24.76 -35.76 -55.43
N ILE A 9 -23.75 -36.31 -54.75
CA ILE A 9 -23.35 -35.84 -53.42
C ILE A 9 -22.34 -34.73 -53.63
N GLY A 10 -22.76 -33.49 -53.37
CA GLY A 10 -21.88 -32.32 -53.43
C GLY A 10 -21.02 -32.20 -52.18
N VAL A 11 -19.71 -32.04 -52.35
CA VAL A 11 -18.78 -31.76 -51.25
C VAL A 11 -18.86 -30.28 -50.89
N THR A 12 -19.46 -29.95 -49.75
CA THR A 12 -19.50 -28.58 -49.22
C THR A 12 -18.29 -28.33 -48.33
N ALA A 13 -17.29 -27.62 -48.85
CA ALA A 13 -16.14 -27.17 -48.06
C ALA A 13 -16.57 -26.02 -47.12
N ALA A 14 -16.73 -26.31 -45.83
CA ALA A 14 -17.00 -25.30 -44.82
C ALA A 14 -15.70 -24.54 -44.49
N LEU A 15 -15.54 -23.36 -45.07
CA LEU A 15 -14.40 -22.48 -44.80
C LEU A 15 -14.59 -21.80 -43.43
N ALA A 16 -14.06 -22.43 -42.38
CA ALA A 16 -14.13 -21.88 -41.02
C ALA A 16 -13.18 -20.69 -40.87
N THR A 17 -13.72 -19.47 -41.02
CA THR A 17 -12.99 -18.23 -40.74
C THR A 17 -12.71 -18.13 -39.24
N VAL A 18 -11.53 -18.57 -38.81
CA VAL A 18 -11.03 -18.31 -37.46
C VAL A 18 -10.76 -16.81 -37.36
N LEU A 19 -11.77 -16.06 -36.90
CA LEU A 19 -11.60 -14.70 -36.42
C LEU A 19 -10.74 -14.77 -35.16
N GLY A 20 -9.42 -14.78 -35.36
CA GLY A 20 -8.44 -14.60 -34.31
C GLY A 20 -8.67 -13.22 -33.70
N GLY A 21 -9.39 -13.19 -32.57
CA GLY A 21 -9.57 -11.98 -31.79
C GLY A 21 -8.21 -11.53 -31.32
N ALA A 22 -7.64 -10.51 -31.97
CA ALA A 22 -6.45 -9.84 -31.48
C ALA A 22 -6.80 -9.27 -30.11
N GLY A 23 -6.35 -9.96 -29.05
CA GLY A 23 -6.53 -9.52 -27.68
C GLY A 23 -5.88 -8.16 -27.55
N VAL A 24 -6.71 -7.12 -27.42
CA VAL A 24 -6.22 -5.75 -27.26
C VAL A 24 -5.52 -5.70 -25.92
N ALA A 25 -4.18 -5.73 -25.94
CA ALA A 25 -3.39 -5.63 -24.72
C ALA A 25 -3.80 -4.35 -23.99
N GLN A 26 -4.38 -4.50 -22.80
CA GLN A 26 -4.84 -3.35 -22.05
C GLN A 26 -3.62 -2.55 -21.59
N ALA A 27 -3.51 -1.33 -22.08
CA ALA A 27 -2.42 -0.44 -21.71
C ALA A 27 -2.56 -0.03 -20.23
N ASN A 28 -1.42 0.09 -19.55
CA ASN A 28 -1.36 0.61 -18.18
C ASN A 28 -2.09 1.95 -18.07
N VAL A 29 -2.94 2.09 -17.05
CA VAL A 29 -3.74 3.31 -16.87
C VAL A 29 -3.06 4.21 -15.83
N THR A 30 -2.60 5.38 -16.28
CA THR A 30 -2.11 6.45 -15.40
C THR A 30 -3.30 7.19 -14.80
N LEU A 31 -3.53 7.00 -13.50
CA LEU A 31 -4.67 7.57 -12.75
C LEU A 31 -4.39 8.98 -12.23
N ALA A 32 -3.12 9.29 -11.98
CA ALA A 32 -2.64 10.61 -11.60
C ALA A 32 -1.18 10.80 -11.98
N THR A 33 -0.79 12.05 -12.24
CA THR A 33 0.59 12.54 -12.36
C THR A 33 0.73 13.76 -11.45
N GLY A 34 1.94 14.33 -11.33
CA GLY A 34 2.13 15.55 -10.54
C GLY A 34 2.18 15.37 -9.03
N LEU A 35 2.16 14.13 -8.50
CA LEU A 35 2.06 13.90 -7.06
C LEU A 35 3.43 14.07 -6.37
N PRO A 36 3.54 14.84 -5.27
CA PRO A 36 4.75 14.88 -4.48
C PRO A 36 5.14 13.52 -3.90
N ALA A 37 6.44 13.26 -3.79
CA ALA A 37 6.97 12.07 -3.12
C ALA A 37 6.40 11.89 -1.69
N GLY A 38 6.15 10.65 -1.30
CA GLY A 38 5.67 10.29 0.04
C GLY A 38 4.15 10.23 0.21
N VAL A 39 3.35 10.71 -0.74
CA VAL A 39 1.90 10.45 -0.79
C VAL A 39 1.64 8.94 -0.64
N LYS A 40 0.70 8.54 0.23
CA LYS A 40 0.26 7.14 0.28
C LYS A 40 -0.76 6.91 -0.83
N VAL A 41 -0.54 5.84 -1.59
CA VAL A 41 -1.58 5.19 -2.39
C VAL A 41 -1.94 3.90 -1.66
N SER A 42 -3.22 3.58 -1.60
CA SER A 42 -3.72 2.29 -1.12
C SER A 42 -4.75 1.76 -2.10
N MET A 43 -4.87 0.44 -2.17
CA MET A 43 -5.76 -0.27 -3.07
C MET A 43 -6.59 -1.25 -2.26
N SER A 44 -7.88 -1.39 -2.58
CA SER A 44 -8.72 -2.40 -1.94
C SER A 44 -8.24 -3.81 -2.29
N GLN A 45 -8.47 -4.76 -1.39
CA GLN A 45 -8.10 -6.17 -1.58
C GLN A 45 -8.69 -6.84 -2.83
N ARG A 46 -9.68 -6.21 -3.49
CA ARG A 46 -10.31 -6.69 -4.73
C ARG A 46 -9.78 -5.99 -6.00
N GLY A 47 -8.79 -5.10 -5.90
CA GLY A 47 -8.24 -4.32 -7.03
C GLY A 47 -9.17 -3.23 -7.61
N THR A 48 -10.46 -3.27 -7.30
CA THR A 48 -11.49 -2.41 -7.92
C THR A 48 -11.56 -0.97 -7.39
N THR A 49 -10.73 -0.60 -6.41
CA THR A 49 -10.76 0.75 -5.80
C THR A 49 -9.37 1.15 -5.33
N ILE A 50 -8.96 2.37 -5.66
CA ILE A 50 -7.65 2.94 -5.34
C ILE A 50 -7.86 4.30 -4.69
N ALA A 51 -7.15 4.60 -3.61
CA ALA A 51 -7.23 5.85 -2.86
C ALA A 51 -5.86 6.53 -2.78
N TRP A 52 -5.83 7.86 -2.96
CA TRP A 52 -4.61 8.66 -2.81
C TRP A 52 -4.91 10.11 -2.47
N SER A 53 -3.88 10.85 -2.04
CA SER A 53 -3.99 12.29 -1.79
C SER A 53 -3.58 13.10 -3.00
N ALA A 54 -4.35 14.13 -3.34
CA ALA A 54 -3.99 15.12 -4.36
C ALA A 54 -3.96 16.54 -3.75
N PRO A 55 -3.02 17.41 -4.17
CA PRO A 55 -3.02 18.80 -3.76
C PRO A 55 -4.22 19.56 -4.38
N THR A 56 -4.74 20.56 -3.67
CA THR A 56 -5.85 21.42 -4.13
C THR A 56 -5.38 22.69 -4.87
N GLY A 57 -4.07 22.90 -4.99
CA GLY A 57 -3.46 24.17 -5.40
C GLY A 57 -3.42 25.24 -4.30
N THR A 58 -4.20 25.10 -3.22
CA THR A 58 -4.29 26.08 -2.11
C THR A 58 -3.47 25.70 -0.87
N GLY A 59 -2.42 24.88 -1.04
CA GLY A 59 -1.65 24.31 0.07
C GLY A 59 -2.42 23.26 0.91
N ARG A 60 -3.63 22.88 0.47
CA ARG A 60 -4.46 21.84 1.09
C ARG A 60 -4.41 20.56 0.25
N TRP A 61 -4.90 19.48 0.86
CA TRP A 61 -4.94 18.15 0.28
C TRP A 61 -6.37 17.62 0.29
N LYS A 62 -6.79 17.03 -0.81
CA LYS A 62 -8.05 16.28 -0.94
C LYS A 62 -7.76 14.80 -1.10
N LEU A 63 -8.68 13.97 -0.61
CA LEU A 63 -8.64 12.53 -0.84
C LEU A 63 -9.36 12.24 -2.16
N ILE A 64 -8.73 11.43 -3.00
CA ILE A 64 -9.24 10.98 -4.29
C ILE A 64 -9.53 9.48 -4.21
N LEU A 65 -10.62 9.05 -4.83
CA LEU A 65 -10.88 7.64 -5.14
C LEU A 65 -10.92 7.45 -6.65
N TRP A 66 -10.27 6.39 -7.13
CA TRP A 66 -10.62 5.76 -8.39
C TRP A 66 -11.40 4.48 -8.10
N ARG A 67 -12.52 4.27 -8.80
CA ARG A 67 -13.36 3.08 -8.70
C ARG A 67 -14.05 2.81 -10.02
N ASN A 68 -13.95 1.58 -10.53
CA ASN A 68 -14.61 1.13 -11.76
C ASN A 68 -14.38 2.08 -12.96
N GLY A 69 -13.15 2.55 -13.16
CA GLY A 69 -12.79 3.49 -14.24
C GLY A 69 -13.03 4.97 -13.93
N VAL A 70 -13.75 5.33 -12.86
CA VAL A 70 -14.10 6.72 -12.51
C VAL A 70 -13.20 7.23 -11.38
N THR A 71 -12.53 8.36 -11.62
CA THR A 71 -11.83 9.14 -10.59
C THR A 71 -12.74 10.22 -10.02
N SER A 72 -12.84 10.34 -8.69
CA SER A 72 -13.66 11.33 -8.01
C SER A 72 -13.05 11.82 -6.69
N ASP A 73 -13.38 13.06 -6.34
CA ASP A 73 -13.06 13.64 -5.02
C ASP A 73 -13.93 12.98 -3.95
N VAL A 74 -13.33 12.63 -2.80
CA VAL A 74 -14.09 12.15 -1.65
C VAL A 74 -14.74 13.35 -0.94
N PRO A 75 -16.06 13.33 -0.65
CA PRO A 75 -16.80 14.42 0.01
C PRO A 75 -16.49 14.52 1.51
N ILE A 76 -15.23 14.84 1.82
CA ILE A 76 -14.72 15.06 3.18
C ILE A 76 -13.94 16.37 3.25
N ALA A 77 -13.80 16.95 4.45
CA ALA A 77 -13.02 18.17 4.61
C ALA A 77 -11.56 17.96 4.21
N THR A 78 -10.96 18.90 3.48
CA THR A 78 -9.55 18.85 3.05
C THR A 78 -8.59 18.84 4.26
N SER A 79 -7.37 18.35 4.05
CA SER A 79 -6.30 18.31 5.06
C SER A 79 -5.21 19.36 4.77
N ASN A 80 -4.42 19.72 5.79
CA ASN A 80 -3.19 20.52 5.62
C ASN A 80 -1.97 19.67 5.21
N MET A 81 -2.11 18.34 5.16
CA MET A 81 -1.07 17.39 4.80
C MET A 81 -1.68 16.23 3.99
N PRO A 82 -0.89 15.46 3.21
CA PRO A 82 -1.39 14.25 2.57
C PRO A 82 -2.08 13.32 3.59
N PHE A 83 -3.20 12.74 3.20
CA PHE A 83 -3.82 11.65 3.94
C PHE A 83 -2.91 10.42 3.87
N ASP A 84 -2.71 9.78 5.02
CA ASP A 84 -2.08 8.48 5.20
C ASP A 84 -3.03 7.32 4.85
N VAL A 85 -3.83 7.51 3.80
CA VAL A 85 -5.01 6.69 3.51
C VAL A 85 -4.70 5.21 3.31
N ASP A 86 -5.58 4.38 3.84
CA ASP A 86 -5.60 2.94 3.65
C ASP A 86 -6.99 2.42 3.29
N LEU A 87 -7.06 1.36 2.49
CA LEU A 87 -8.30 0.74 2.01
C LEU A 87 -8.43 -0.71 2.50
N GLY A 88 -9.50 -0.99 3.23
CA GLY A 88 -9.85 -2.35 3.66
C GLY A 88 -11.25 -2.42 4.25
N ASP A 89 -11.60 -3.52 4.93
CA ASP A 89 -13.00 -3.83 5.25
C ASP A 89 -13.39 -3.70 6.73
N ASP A 90 -14.69 -3.50 6.97
CA ASP A 90 -15.30 -3.36 8.29
C ASP A 90 -15.60 -4.68 9.03
N GLY A 91 -15.19 -5.83 8.48
CA GLY A 91 -15.51 -7.18 8.97
C GLY A 91 -16.82 -7.76 8.43
N HIS A 92 -17.63 -6.96 7.73
CA HIS A 92 -18.86 -7.35 7.05
C HIS A 92 -18.74 -7.20 5.52
N GLY A 93 -17.53 -6.90 5.03
CA GLY A 93 -17.24 -6.71 3.61
C GLY A 93 -17.54 -5.31 3.07
N HIS A 94 -17.90 -4.34 3.92
CA HIS A 94 -18.02 -2.94 3.49
C HIS A 94 -16.64 -2.31 3.37
N LEU A 95 -16.34 -1.74 2.21
CA LEU A 95 -15.05 -1.09 1.97
C LEU A 95 -14.99 0.29 2.66
N LEU A 96 -13.94 0.47 3.45
CA LEU A 96 -13.61 1.69 4.17
C LEU A 96 -12.32 2.29 3.61
N ALA A 97 -12.23 3.63 3.67
CA ALA A 97 -10.96 4.33 3.67
C ALA A 97 -10.65 4.79 5.10
N THR A 98 -9.54 4.34 5.71
CA THR A 98 -9.04 4.87 6.99
C THR A 98 -7.91 5.86 6.77
N TYR A 99 -7.88 6.93 7.55
CA TYR A 99 -6.84 7.97 7.53
C TYR A 99 -6.86 8.73 8.84
N SER A 100 -5.81 9.47 9.15
CA SER A 100 -5.73 10.36 10.29
C SER A 100 -6.09 11.81 9.91
N ARG A 101 -6.64 12.55 10.87
CA ARG A 101 -6.74 14.02 10.82
C ARG A 101 -5.90 14.60 11.93
N CYS A 102 -4.89 15.38 11.56
CA CYS A 102 -3.91 15.95 12.49
C CYS A 102 -4.08 17.46 12.62
N SER A 103 -4.05 17.94 13.87
CA SER A 103 -4.14 19.37 14.19
C SER A 103 -2.85 20.15 13.92
N ARG A 104 -1.70 19.48 13.84
CA ARG A 104 -0.41 20.11 13.51
C ARG A 104 0.27 19.38 12.35
N VAL A 105 0.58 20.14 11.30
CA VAL A 105 1.43 19.68 10.19
C VAL A 105 2.84 19.47 10.71
N THR A 106 3.49 18.39 10.26
CA THR A 106 4.92 18.19 10.41
C THR A 106 5.59 18.06 9.05
N ILE A 107 6.76 18.68 8.91
CA ILE A 107 7.54 18.68 7.68
C ILE A 107 8.66 17.65 7.82
N GLY A 108 8.94 16.91 6.73
CA GLY A 108 10.00 15.90 6.66
C GLY A 108 9.70 14.65 7.50
N LEU A 109 10.73 14.11 8.16
CA LEU A 109 10.67 12.85 8.91
C LEU A 109 9.92 12.93 10.27
N ASN A 110 9.48 14.13 10.65
CA ASN A 110 8.82 14.41 11.92
C ASN A 110 7.42 13.79 11.99
N ARG A 111 7.13 13.05 13.07
CA ARG A 111 5.83 12.38 13.26
C ARG A 111 4.70 13.39 13.50
N PRO A 112 3.52 13.24 12.88
CA PRO A 112 2.46 14.24 12.96
C PRO A 112 1.81 14.26 14.36
N ARG A 113 1.31 15.43 14.78
CA ARG A 113 0.86 15.66 16.18
C ARG A 113 -0.62 16.01 16.28
N GLY A 114 -1.23 15.53 17.37
CA GLY A 114 -2.66 15.69 17.64
C GLY A 114 -3.50 15.11 16.51
N CYS A 115 -3.16 13.88 16.12
CA CYS A 115 -3.86 13.08 15.12
C CYS A 115 -4.94 12.22 15.77
N ASP A 116 -6.12 12.23 15.17
CA ASP A 116 -7.25 11.36 15.47
C ASP A 116 -7.55 10.46 14.24
N PRO A 117 -7.81 9.16 14.40
CA PRO A 117 -8.17 8.28 13.28
C PRO A 117 -9.62 8.46 12.85
N TYR A 118 -9.84 8.46 11.54
CA TYR A 118 -11.13 8.53 10.87
C TYR A 118 -11.31 7.33 9.93
N ARG A 119 -12.56 7.03 9.64
CA ARG A 119 -12.98 6.13 8.56
C ARG A 119 -14.00 6.83 7.68
N TYR A 120 -13.92 6.60 6.38
CA TYR A 120 -14.92 6.96 5.40
C TYR A 120 -15.51 5.68 4.81
N ASP A 121 -16.82 5.49 5.00
CA ASP A 121 -17.57 4.42 4.34
C ASP A 121 -17.78 4.80 2.87
N ILE A 122 -17.21 4.01 1.96
CA ILE A 122 -17.21 4.33 0.52
C ILE A 122 -18.59 4.13 -0.11
N SER A 123 -19.44 3.27 0.45
CA SER A 123 -20.78 2.99 -0.07
C SER A 123 -21.82 3.93 0.53
N ALA A 124 -21.76 4.18 1.84
CA ALA A 124 -22.64 5.13 2.53
C ALA A 124 -22.18 6.60 2.40
N GLN A 125 -21.06 6.84 1.70
CA GLN A 125 -20.40 8.13 1.49
C GLN A 125 -20.23 8.97 2.76
N ARG A 126 -19.84 8.34 3.87
CA ARG A 126 -19.90 8.97 5.20
C ARG A 126 -18.61 8.84 6.00
N GLU A 127 -18.03 9.98 6.33
CA GLU A 127 -16.95 10.10 7.30
C GLU A 127 -17.43 9.94 8.74
N ARG A 128 -16.65 9.23 9.56
CA ARG A 128 -16.81 9.13 11.02
C ARG A 128 -15.44 9.04 11.69
N ARG A 129 -15.24 9.78 12.79
CA ARG A 129 -14.12 9.55 13.71
C ARG A 129 -14.22 8.14 14.32
N ILE A 130 -13.09 7.48 14.52
CA ILE A 130 -13.01 6.19 15.22
C ILE A 130 -12.92 6.45 16.73
N THR A 131 -13.87 5.90 17.50
CA THR A 131 -14.08 6.24 18.92
C THR A 131 -13.15 5.48 19.85
N GLY A 132 -12.79 6.11 20.97
CA GLY A 132 -11.81 5.57 21.92
C GLY A 132 -10.36 5.54 21.39
N LEU A 133 -10.08 6.30 20.32
CA LEU A 133 -8.74 6.57 19.79
C LEU A 133 -8.49 8.10 19.81
N GLY A 134 -7.21 8.48 19.89
CA GLY A 134 -6.76 9.84 20.13
C GLY A 134 -7.01 10.35 21.57
N GLY A 135 -6.71 11.64 21.80
CA GLY A 135 -6.85 12.31 23.09
C GLY A 135 -5.69 12.08 24.07
N GLY A 136 -5.70 12.79 25.21
CA GLY A 136 -4.70 12.63 26.28
C GLY A 136 -3.26 13.00 25.89
N GLY A 137 -3.07 13.86 24.90
CA GLY A 137 -1.73 14.19 24.37
C GLY A 137 -1.12 13.12 23.44
N ASN A 138 -1.87 12.05 23.14
CA ASN A 138 -1.51 11.08 22.12
C ASN A 138 -1.76 11.63 20.71
N SER A 139 -1.01 11.10 19.75
CA SER A 139 -1.22 11.29 18.32
C SER A 139 -1.32 9.91 17.68
N ASP A 140 -2.51 9.58 17.17
CA ASP A 140 -2.83 8.29 16.56
C ASP A 140 -2.94 8.45 15.03
N TYR A 141 -2.06 7.77 14.29
CA TYR A 141 -1.78 8.00 12.86
C TYR A 141 -1.43 6.69 12.12
N LEU A 142 -1.31 6.74 10.78
CA LEU A 142 -1.23 5.58 9.89
C LEU A 142 -2.33 4.50 10.10
N PRO A 143 -3.62 4.85 10.27
CA PRO A 143 -4.64 3.84 10.52
C PRO A 143 -4.91 2.97 9.29
N THR A 144 -4.94 1.66 9.50
CA THR A 144 -5.28 0.63 8.50
C THR A 144 -6.30 -0.34 9.09
N ALA A 145 -7.23 -0.85 8.28
CA ALA A 145 -8.35 -1.68 8.76
C ALA A 145 -8.62 -2.88 7.84
N SER A 146 -8.89 -4.04 8.44
CA SER A 146 -9.27 -5.28 7.76
C SER A 146 -9.98 -6.20 8.75
N GLY A 147 -10.96 -6.98 8.28
CA GLY A 147 -11.66 -7.99 9.07
C GLY A 147 -12.27 -7.44 10.36
N GLY A 148 -12.75 -6.19 10.33
CA GLY A 148 -13.37 -5.51 11.48
C GLY A 148 -12.39 -5.07 12.57
N ARG A 149 -11.09 -5.06 12.26
CA ARG A 149 -10.00 -4.59 13.14
C ARG A 149 -9.41 -3.29 12.61
N ILE A 150 -8.67 -2.60 13.48
CA ILE A 150 -7.83 -1.46 13.12
C ILE A 150 -6.44 -1.64 13.71
N ALA A 151 -5.42 -1.37 12.90
CA ALA A 151 -4.05 -1.15 13.34
C ALA A 151 -3.65 0.32 13.19
N PHE A 152 -2.84 0.72 14.16
CA PHE A 152 -2.42 2.05 14.55
C PHE A 152 -0.94 2.33 14.76
N ALA A 153 -0.40 3.48 14.36
CA ALA A 153 0.74 4.05 15.06
C ALA A 153 0.26 5.06 16.13
N ARG A 154 0.79 4.99 17.34
CA ARG A 154 0.56 5.97 18.41
C ARG A 154 1.88 6.58 18.83
N SER A 155 1.91 7.90 18.99
CA SER A 155 3.01 8.59 19.66
C SER A 155 2.49 9.44 20.80
N VAL A 156 3.17 9.37 21.95
CA VAL A 156 2.99 10.31 23.07
C VAL A 156 3.91 11.51 22.82
N SER A 157 3.55 12.71 23.28
CA SER A 157 4.32 13.94 23.05
C SER A 157 5.82 13.80 23.38
N GLY A 158 6.68 13.73 22.36
CA GLY A 158 8.14 13.56 22.49
C GLY A 158 8.62 12.11 22.67
N GLY A 159 7.72 11.16 22.94
CA GLY A 159 8.04 9.75 23.14
C GLY A 159 8.29 8.97 21.85
N LYS A 160 8.49 7.66 21.96
CA LYS A 160 8.63 6.74 20.83
C LYS A 160 7.26 6.46 20.17
N ALA A 161 7.28 5.89 18.96
CA ALA A 161 6.06 5.46 18.29
C ALA A 161 5.80 3.98 18.58
N ASP A 162 4.65 3.67 19.14
CA ASP A 162 4.17 2.32 19.41
C ASP A 162 3.14 1.89 18.35
N LEU A 163 3.08 0.60 18.05
CA LEU A 163 2.03 0.03 17.21
C LEU A 163 0.94 -0.62 18.07
N TYR A 164 -0.32 -0.44 17.69
CA TYR A 164 -1.47 -1.04 18.37
C TYR A 164 -2.44 -1.67 17.39
N VAL A 165 -3.10 -2.75 17.80
CA VAL A 165 -4.25 -3.35 17.12
C VAL A 165 -5.42 -3.49 18.10
N ARG A 166 -6.65 -3.26 17.63
CA ARG A 166 -7.90 -3.59 18.34
C ARG A 166 -9.06 -3.80 17.35
N GLY A 167 -10.26 -4.06 17.87
CA GLY A 167 -11.48 -4.02 17.07
C GLY A 167 -11.80 -2.60 16.59
N LEU A 168 -12.34 -2.48 15.38
CA LEU A 168 -12.72 -1.20 14.78
C LEU A 168 -13.84 -0.51 15.58
N THR A 169 -14.74 -1.30 16.17
CA THR A 169 -15.85 -0.82 17.03
C THR A 169 -15.47 -0.63 18.50
N GLY A 170 -14.34 -1.16 18.96
CA GLY A 170 -13.96 -1.13 20.38
C GLY A 170 -12.97 -2.21 20.79
N GLY A 171 -12.92 -2.49 22.10
CA GLY A 171 -12.10 -3.55 22.68
C GLY A 171 -10.68 -3.13 23.08
N THR A 172 -9.98 -4.07 23.72
CA THR A 172 -8.65 -3.88 24.30
C THR A 172 -7.60 -3.53 23.25
N LEU A 173 -6.80 -2.50 23.53
CA LEU A 173 -5.61 -2.17 22.75
C LEU A 173 -4.51 -3.20 23.00
N ARG A 174 -4.06 -3.89 21.94
CA ARG A 174 -2.90 -4.78 22.00
C ARG A 174 -1.72 -4.18 21.26
N ARG A 175 -0.67 -3.85 22.01
CA ARG A 175 0.62 -3.38 21.44
C ARG A 175 1.21 -4.46 20.53
N GLN A 176 1.75 -4.08 19.37
CA GLN A 176 2.53 -4.96 18.49
C GLN A 176 4.03 -4.72 18.71
N PRO A 177 4.91 -5.69 18.39
CA PRO A 177 6.36 -5.55 18.53
C PRO A 177 6.94 -4.30 17.86
N GLY A 178 6.54 -3.99 16.63
CA GLY A 178 7.14 -2.91 15.84
C GLY A 178 8.54 -3.27 15.31
N GLY A 179 9.32 -2.25 14.97
CA GLY A 179 10.67 -2.40 14.41
C GLY A 179 11.81 -1.93 15.31
N LEU A 180 13.00 -1.83 14.73
CA LEU A 180 14.24 -1.39 15.38
C LEU A 180 14.05 -0.02 16.04
N MET A 181 14.27 0.04 17.36
CA MET A 181 14.12 1.25 18.17
C MET A 181 15.46 1.89 18.48
N ASN A 182 15.46 3.22 18.56
CA ASN A 182 16.50 4.02 19.21
C ASN A 182 15.84 5.21 19.93
N ASP A 183 16.61 6.21 20.33
CA ASP A 183 16.10 7.39 21.07
C ASP A 183 15.69 8.57 20.17
N ASP A 184 15.80 8.43 18.85
CA ASP A 184 15.36 9.48 17.92
C ASP A 184 13.82 9.54 17.84
N SER A 185 13.26 10.73 18.13
CA SER A 185 11.83 11.00 18.04
C SER A 185 11.23 10.92 16.62
N ARG A 186 12.05 10.67 15.60
CA ARG A 186 11.66 10.41 14.20
C ARG A 186 11.61 8.91 13.88
N THR A 187 12.21 8.04 14.70
CA THR A 187 12.16 6.57 14.53
C THR A 187 10.75 6.04 14.68
N GLY A 188 10.32 5.10 13.84
CA GLY A 188 8.95 4.57 13.88
C GLY A 188 8.43 4.06 12.55
N PRO A 189 7.12 3.75 12.48
CA PRO A 189 6.48 3.27 11.26
C PRO A 189 6.35 4.40 10.24
N ARG A 190 6.55 4.06 8.97
CA ARG A 190 6.36 4.92 7.79
C ARG A 190 5.13 4.53 6.99
N ARG A 191 4.82 3.24 6.94
CA ARG A 191 3.62 2.65 6.32
C ARG A 191 3.15 1.48 7.16
N LEU A 192 1.84 1.31 7.21
CA LEU A 192 1.15 0.16 7.77
C LEU A 192 0.10 -0.32 6.76
N ASP A 193 -0.09 -1.63 6.71
CA ASP A 193 -1.24 -2.29 6.07
C ASP A 193 -1.60 -3.55 6.88
N LEU A 194 -2.87 -3.68 7.26
CA LEU A 194 -3.40 -4.73 8.12
C LEU A 194 -4.14 -5.76 7.26
N GLY A 195 -3.67 -7.00 7.30
CA GLY A 195 -4.42 -8.15 6.80
C GLY A 195 -5.18 -8.91 7.89
N MET A 196 -5.98 -9.88 7.47
CA MET A 196 -6.65 -10.88 8.31
C MET A 196 -5.71 -11.59 9.30
N ARG A 197 -4.44 -11.84 8.91
CA ARG A 197 -3.45 -12.65 9.64
C ARG A 197 -2.39 -11.84 10.40
N GLY A 198 -2.07 -10.61 9.98
CA GLY A 198 -0.90 -9.87 10.45
C GLY A 198 -0.85 -8.44 9.92
N LEU A 199 0.05 -7.64 10.49
CA LEU A 199 0.30 -6.25 10.15
C LEU A 199 1.61 -6.16 9.37
N ALA A 200 1.54 -5.75 8.10
CA ALA A 200 2.71 -5.40 7.31
C ALA A 200 3.19 -4.00 7.70
N ILE A 201 4.50 -3.86 7.92
CA ILE A 201 5.10 -2.65 8.50
C ILE A 201 6.32 -2.24 7.67
N ALA A 202 6.32 -0.99 7.19
CA ALA A 202 7.55 -0.31 6.80
C ALA A 202 8.02 0.53 8.00
N TRP A 203 9.21 0.25 8.51
CA TRP A 203 9.77 0.88 9.70
C TRP A 203 11.07 1.61 9.39
N ALA A 204 11.29 2.75 10.02
CA ALA A 204 12.54 3.50 9.92
C ALA A 204 13.12 3.77 11.31
N SER A 205 14.35 3.30 11.56
CA SER A 205 15.23 3.81 12.62
C SER A 205 16.10 4.92 12.03
N ILE A 206 16.14 6.08 12.68
CA ILE A 206 16.86 7.28 12.22
C ILE A 206 18.02 7.56 13.17
N GLY A 207 19.26 7.57 12.66
CA GLY A 207 20.45 7.72 13.50
C GLY A 207 20.81 6.46 14.29
N PRO A 208 21.82 6.52 15.18
CA PRO A 208 22.38 5.35 15.85
C PRO A 208 21.32 4.47 16.51
N ALA A 209 21.43 3.17 16.26
CA ALA A 209 20.60 2.12 16.85
C ALA A 209 21.50 0.93 17.22
N PRO A 210 21.03 -0.04 18.03
CA PRO A 210 21.80 -1.26 18.31
C PRO A 210 22.27 -1.90 17.01
N ASP A 211 23.59 -2.08 16.89
CA ASP A 211 24.30 -2.63 15.72
C ASP A 211 24.26 -1.80 14.42
N TYR A 212 23.77 -0.55 14.45
CA TYR A 212 23.64 0.31 13.25
C TYR A 212 23.94 1.80 13.53
N ASP A 213 25.12 2.28 13.14
CA ASP A 213 25.60 3.66 13.40
C ASP A 213 24.68 4.77 12.85
N TYR A 214 23.98 4.51 11.74
CA TYR A 214 23.08 5.49 11.10
C TYR A 214 21.61 5.05 11.13
N GLY A 215 21.32 3.91 11.74
CA GLY A 215 19.99 3.29 11.74
C GLY A 215 19.71 2.44 10.49
N ALA A 216 18.45 2.05 10.31
CA ALA A 216 18.03 1.10 9.30
C ALA A 216 16.57 1.31 8.88
N GLN A 217 16.23 0.86 7.68
CA GLN A 217 14.87 0.70 7.17
C GLN A 217 14.49 -0.78 7.22
N GLU A 218 13.27 -1.11 7.58
CA GLU A 218 12.82 -2.50 7.71
C GLU A 218 11.46 -2.73 7.03
N ALA A 219 11.34 -3.85 6.32
CA ALA A 219 10.05 -4.43 5.96
C ALA A 219 9.79 -5.57 6.94
N ARG A 220 8.63 -5.58 7.60
CA ARG A 220 8.30 -6.54 8.67
C ARG A 220 6.85 -7.01 8.58
N TYR A 221 6.57 -8.15 9.22
CA TYR A 221 5.22 -8.66 9.42
C TYR A 221 5.00 -9.08 10.87
N ASP A 222 4.12 -8.38 11.59
CA ASP A 222 3.76 -8.68 12.97
C ASP A 222 2.46 -9.51 12.98
N MET A 223 2.51 -10.74 13.50
CA MET A 223 1.38 -11.68 13.41
C MET A 223 0.28 -11.38 14.43
N LEU A 224 -0.99 -11.41 14.01
CA LEU A 224 -2.12 -11.10 14.89
C LEU A 224 -2.37 -12.15 15.99
N LYS A 225 -1.66 -13.27 16.02
CA LYS A 225 -1.68 -14.26 17.11
C LYS A 225 -0.43 -14.22 18.00
N GLY A 226 0.46 -13.25 17.79
CA GLY A 226 1.77 -13.18 18.44
C GLY A 226 2.88 -13.73 17.55
N GLY A 227 4.11 -13.32 17.84
CA GLY A 227 5.26 -13.50 16.94
C GLY A 227 5.38 -12.38 15.90
N HIS A 228 6.57 -12.23 15.33
CA HIS A 228 6.89 -11.24 14.31
C HIS A 228 7.96 -11.78 13.37
N ARG A 229 8.09 -11.15 12.20
CA ARG A 229 9.07 -11.51 11.17
C ARG A 229 9.71 -10.26 10.59
N LEU A 230 11.04 -10.26 10.51
CA LEU A 230 11.79 -9.34 9.66
C LEU A 230 11.82 -9.92 8.24
N LEU A 231 11.34 -9.17 7.24
CA LEU A 231 11.31 -9.58 5.84
C LEU A 231 12.56 -9.09 5.10
N ALA A 232 12.94 -7.84 5.36
CA ALA A 232 14.14 -7.21 4.85
C ALA A 232 14.60 -6.12 5.83
N ARG A 233 15.91 -5.90 5.90
CA ARG A 233 16.53 -4.77 6.59
C ARG A 233 17.56 -4.13 5.66
N TYR A 234 17.49 -2.82 5.51
CA TYR A 234 18.44 -2.03 4.74
C TYR A 234 19.11 -1.05 5.70
N THR A 235 20.43 -1.11 5.81
CA THR A 235 21.18 -0.14 6.61
C THR A 235 21.14 1.23 5.92
N GLN A 236 21.17 2.30 6.72
CA GLN A 236 21.41 3.63 6.17
C GLN A 236 22.94 3.82 6.08
N GLY A 237 23.45 4.11 4.88
CA GLY A 237 24.84 4.51 4.68
C GLY A 237 24.96 6.04 4.57
N ASN A 238 26.18 6.55 4.66
CA ASN A 238 26.45 7.99 4.55
C ASN A 238 26.16 8.58 3.15
N VAL A 239 26.18 7.76 2.10
CA VAL A 239 26.19 8.22 0.69
C VAL A 239 25.13 7.50 -0.17
N SER A 240 24.78 6.27 0.21
CA SER A 240 23.72 5.47 -0.41
C SER A 240 22.94 4.71 0.66
N GLY A 241 21.70 4.35 0.35
CA GLY A 241 20.83 3.61 1.26
C GLY A 241 19.51 3.26 0.59
N THR A 242 18.84 2.21 1.03
CA THR A 242 17.57 1.77 0.45
C THR A 242 16.41 2.06 1.40
N ASN A 243 15.40 2.77 0.92
CA ASN A 243 14.16 3.07 1.64
C ASN A 243 13.10 2.02 1.37
N VAL A 244 12.41 1.52 2.40
CA VAL A 244 11.16 0.78 2.21
C VAL A 244 10.05 1.80 1.93
N ALA A 245 9.64 1.90 0.66
CA ALA A 245 8.72 2.92 0.17
C ALA A 245 7.24 2.59 0.46
N GLY A 246 6.91 1.31 0.48
CA GLY A 246 5.56 0.78 0.66
C GLY A 246 5.57 -0.66 1.13
N VAL A 247 4.54 -1.05 1.89
CA VAL A 247 4.23 -2.44 2.28
C VAL A 247 2.74 -2.65 2.08
N THR A 248 2.33 -3.86 1.71
CA THR A 248 0.93 -4.30 1.72
C THR A 248 0.82 -5.77 2.15
N ALA A 249 -0.22 -6.08 2.91
CA ALA A 249 -0.53 -7.41 3.41
C ALA A 249 -1.47 -8.13 2.43
N ILE A 250 -1.07 -9.32 1.96
CA ILE A 250 -1.82 -10.10 0.97
C ILE A 250 -2.62 -11.19 1.69
N ASP A 251 -3.92 -10.96 1.84
CA ASP A 251 -4.78 -11.81 2.66
C ASP A 251 -5.03 -13.22 2.14
N ALA A 252 -5.00 -13.42 0.82
CA ALA A 252 -5.24 -14.73 0.20
C ALA A 252 -4.17 -15.80 0.53
N GLY A 253 -2.99 -15.39 1.01
CA GLY A 253 -1.93 -16.29 1.51
C GLY A 253 -1.26 -15.81 2.81
N GLY A 254 -1.65 -14.66 3.35
CA GLY A 254 -0.96 -13.96 4.45
C GLY A 254 0.38 -13.31 4.05
N GLY A 255 0.76 -13.35 2.76
CA GLY A 255 2.05 -12.83 2.27
C GLY A 255 2.21 -11.33 2.46
N VAL A 256 3.41 -10.82 2.18
CA VAL A 256 3.66 -9.37 2.13
C VAL A 256 4.31 -9.03 0.80
N LEU A 257 3.82 -7.96 0.18
CA LEU A 257 4.44 -7.28 -0.95
C LEU A 257 5.02 -5.97 -0.42
N TRP A 258 6.26 -5.64 -0.76
CA TRP A 258 6.87 -4.35 -0.40
C TRP A 258 7.73 -3.79 -1.53
N GLY A 259 7.72 -2.46 -1.63
CA GLY A 259 8.58 -1.71 -2.53
C GLY A 259 9.79 -1.19 -1.77
N ALA A 260 10.97 -1.35 -2.36
CA ALA A 260 12.20 -0.72 -1.89
C ALA A 260 12.73 0.24 -2.97
N GLN A 261 13.23 1.40 -2.56
CA GLN A 261 13.79 2.43 -3.45
C GLN A 261 15.20 2.77 -2.99
N GLY A 262 16.18 2.52 -3.85
CA GLY A 262 17.56 2.99 -3.64
C GLY A 262 17.64 4.53 -3.66
N ASN A 263 18.57 5.08 -2.87
CA ASN A 263 18.95 6.49 -2.90
C ASN A 263 20.46 6.60 -3.14
N GLY A 264 20.90 7.71 -3.73
CA GLY A 264 22.29 7.97 -4.07
C GLY A 264 22.64 7.36 -5.43
N GLU A 265 23.65 6.50 -5.46
CA GLU A 265 24.16 5.87 -6.69
C GLU A 265 23.31 4.67 -7.17
N ASP A 266 22.76 3.87 -6.25
CA ASP A 266 21.68 2.94 -6.60
C ASP A 266 20.34 3.67 -6.49
N GLN A 267 19.69 3.93 -7.62
CA GLN A 267 18.39 4.58 -7.68
C GLN A 267 17.26 3.60 -8.01
N ARG A 268 17.55 2.30 -8.12
CA ARG A 268 16.55 1.32 -8.59
C ARG A 268 15.41 1.19 -7.61
N SER A 269 14.18 1.23 -8.14
CA SER A 269 12.98 0.80 -7.42
C SER A 269 12.79 -0.70 -7.67
N ARG A 270 12.59 -1.47 -6.60
CA ARG A 270 12.47 -2.93 -6.63
C ARG A 270 11.19 -3.33 -5.92
N LEU A 271 10.46 -4.30 -6.48
CA LEU A 271 9.24 -4.86 -5.89
C LEU A 271 9.51 -6.29 -5.44
N TYR A 272 9.19 -6.58 -4.19
CA TYR A 272 9.42 -7.87 -3.55
C TYR A 272 8.11 -8.43 -3.04
N TRP A 273 7.89 -9.73 -3.26
CA TRP A 273 6.77 -10.49 -2.71
C TRP A 273 7.31 -11.75 -2.03
N ILE A 274 6.90 -12.02 -0.80
CA ILE A 274 7.13 -13.33 -0.17
C ILE A 274 5.79 -13.91 0.34
N PRO A 275 5.34 -15.07 -0.16
CA PRO A 275 4.21 -15.82 0.42
C PRO A 275 4.61 -16.44 1.77
N VAL A 276 3.68 -16.56 2.73
CA VAL A 276 3.99 -17.02 4.10
C VAL A 276 4.56 -18.43 4.14
N GLU A 277 4.21 -19.26 3.17
CA GLU A 277 4.65 -20.64 3.04
C GLU A 277 6.16 -20.76 2.76
N LEU A 278 6.80 -19.72 2.19
CA LEU A 278 8.24 -19.65 1.92
C LEU A 278 9.02 -18.84 2.98
N GLN A 279 8.36 -18.40 4.06
CA GLN A 279 8.94 -17.54 5.08
C GLN A 279 9.68 -18.35 6.17
N SER A 280 10.91 -18.81 5.91
CA SER A 280 11.80 -19.41 6.93
C SER A 280 12.41 -18.34 7.87
N SER A 281 12.71 -18.66 9.13
CA SER A 281 13.21 -17.68 10.13
C SER A 281 14.55 -17.02 9.78
N ASP A 282 15.33 -17.64 8.89
CA ASP A 282 16.76 -17.37 8.72
C ASP A 282 17.08 -16.61 7.42
N SER A 283 16.07 -16.00 6.77
CA SER A 283 16.24 -15.23 5.53
C SER A 283 16.94 -13.87 5.78
N GLN A 284 18.23 -13.88 6.12
CA GLN A 284 19.03 -12.66 6.27
C GLN A 284 19.37 -12.02 4.91
N TYR A 285 19.36 -12.79 3.82
CA TYR A 285 19.59 -12.32 2.45
C TYR A 285 18.62 -12.99 1.49
N LEU A 286 17.65 -12.23 0.96
CA LEU A 286 16.81 -12.61 -0.17
C LEU A 286 17.09 -11.64 -1.32
N ASP A 287 18.15 -11.94 -2.09
CA ASP A 287 18.60 -11.15 -3.25
C ASP A 287 17.75 -11.37 -4.52
N LEU A 288 16.60 -12.02 -4.40
CA LEU A 288 15.68 -12.26 -5.51
C LEU A 288 14.57 -11.20 -5.51
N PRO A 289 14.69 -10.11 -6.30
CA PRO A 289 13.51 -9.32 -6.63
C PRO A 289 12.55 -10.21 -7.43
N VAL A 290 11.26 -10.09 -7.15
CA VAL A 290 10.23 -10.81 -7.94
C VAL A 290 10.02 -10.14 -9.31
N ILE A 291 10.59 -8.93 -9.48
CA ILE A 291 10.67 -8.20 -10.74
C ILE A 291 12.06 -7.54 -10.88
N ASP A 292 12.90 -8.09 -11.76
CA ASP A 292 13.43 -7.26 -12.84
C ASP A 292 12.44 -7.40 -14.02
N SER A 293 12.24 -6.37 -14.84
CA SER A 293 10.98 -6.17 -15.58
C SER A 293 10.81 -7.02 -16.84
N SER A 294 10.77 -8.36 -16.70
CA SER A 294 10.57 -9.32 -17.78
C SER A 294 9.85 -10.62 -17.35
N GLY A 295 8.52 -10.55 -17.17
CA GLY A 295 7.66 -11.69 -17.56
C GLY A 295 6.82 -12.46 -16.53
N THR A 296 6.34 -11.85 -15.44
CA THR A 296 5.21 -12.42 -14.66
C THR A 296 4.08 -11.41 -14.43
N SER A 297 2.84 -11.87 -14.31
CA SER A 297 1.64 -11.03 -14.38
C SER A 297 1.24 -10.40 -13.05
N PHE A 298 1.62 -9.14 -12.85
CA PHE A 298 1.17 -8.28 -11.74
C PHE A 298 -0.18 -7.62 -12.06
N ALA A 299 -1.15 -8.44 -12.47
CA ALA A 299 -2.53 -8.00 -12.67
C ALA A 299 -3.03 -7.25 -11.43
N ASP A 300 -3.59 -6.06 -11.64
CA ASP A 300 -4.09 -5.15 -10.61
C ASP A 300 -3.05 -4.55 -9.65
N ALA A 301 -1.74 -4.73 -9.83
CA ALA A 301 -0.78 -4.02 -8.99
C ALA A 301 -0.81 -2.49 -9.26
N VAL A 302 -0.82 -1.71 -8.18
CA VAL A 302 -0.75 -0.24 -8.26
C VAL A 302 0.62 0.22 -7.80
N ILE A 303 1.34 0.89 -8.70
CA ILE A 303 2.69 1.36 -8.46
C ILE A 303 2.69 2.89 -8.42
N LEU A 304 3.26 3.44 -7.34
CA LEU A 304 3.72 4.82 -7.30
C LEU A 304 5.06 4.89 -8.03
N THR A 305 5.06 5.36 -9.27
CA THR A 305 6.29 5.57 -10.04
C THR A 305 6.76 7.00 -9.87
N CYS A 306 7.88 7.20 -9.16
CA CYS A 306 8.54 8.49 -9.05
C CYS A 306 9.74 8.49 -10.01
N PRO A 307 9.83 9.42 -10.98
CA PRO A 307 10.97 9.52 -11.87
C PRO A 307 12.22 9.87 -11.07
N LEU A 308 13.33 9.23 -11.45
CA LEU A 308 14.60 9.31 -10.76
C LEU A 308 15.44 10.40 -11.40
N PHE A 309 15.28 11.61 -10.86
CA PHE A 309 15.94 12.87 -11.26
C PHE A 309 15.64 13.48 -12.65
N GLY A 310 15.51 14.80 -12.58
CA GLY A 310 15.53 15.84 -13.60
C GLY A 310 15.56 17.18 -12.84
N GLU A 311 15.70 18.33 -13.50
CA GLU A 311 15.67 19.64 -12.80
C GLU A 311 14.27 20.03 -12.28
N THR A 312 13.28 19.16 -12.46
CA THR A 312 11.90 19.31 -11.97
C THR A 312 11.72 18.59 -10.63
N PRO A 313 10.78 19.04 -9.77
CA PRO A 313 10.52 18.38 -8.48
C PRO A 313 10.12 16.91 -8.65
N ASN A 314 10.43 16.08 -7.65
CA ASN A 314 10.12 14.64 -7.62
C ASN A 314 8.60 14.38 -7.75
N VAL A 315 8.14 14.21 -8.99
CA VAL A 315 6.74 14.15 -9.40
C VAL A 315 6.35 12.70 -9.71
N CYS A 316 5.69 12.06 -8.76
CA CYS A 316 5.24 10.69 -8.88
C CYS A 316 3.92 10.58 -9.67
N SER A 317 3.71 9.41 -10.28
CA SER A 317 2.48 9.01 -10.94
C SER A 317 1.85 7.81 -10.23
N VAL A 318 0.53 7.69 -10.30
CA VAL A 318 -0.22 6.51 -9.87
C VAL A 318 -0.56 5.71 -11.11
N VAL A 319 0.02 4.51 -11.24
CA VAL A 319 -0.20 3.64 -12.39
C VAL A 319 -0.88 2.36 -11.91
N ARG A 320 -2.03 2.01 -12.51
CA ARG A 320 -2.63 0.67 -12.40
C ARG A 320 -2.06 -0.19 -13.53
N LEU A 321 -1.49 -1.34 -13.16
CA LEU A 321 -1.11 -2.36 -14.12
C LEU A 321 -2.35 -3.20 -14.47
N GLU A 322 -2.73 -3.19 -15.73
CA GLU A 322 -3.79 -4.06 -16.23
C GLU A 322 -3.24 -5.48 -16.46
N PRO A 323 -4.08 -6.53 -16.34
CA PRO A 323 -3.66 -7.88 -16.71
C PRO A 323 -3.30 -7.93 -18.21
N SER A 324 -2.11 -8.43 -18.55
CA SER A 324 -1.85 -8.90 -19.91
C SER A 324 -2.79 -10.08 -20.22
N PRO A 325 -3.49 -10.09 -21.36
CA PRO A 325 -4.19 -11.30 -21.80
C PRO A 325 -3.16 -12.41 -22.07
N LEU A 326 -3.41 -13.59 -21.50
CA LEU A 326 -2.68 -14.85 -21.76
C LEU A 326 -3.20 -15.51 -23.04
#